data_AF-A0A4Q2QSS2-F1
#
_entry.id   AF-A0A4Q2QSS2-F1
#
_cell.length_a   1.000
_cell.length_b   1.000
_cell.length_c   1.000
_cell.angle_alpha   90.00
_cell.angle_beta   90.00
_cell.angle_gamma   90.00
#
_symmetry.space_group_name_H-M   'P 1'
#
loop_
_entity.id
_entity.type
_entity.pdbx_description
1 polymer ?
#
loop_
_entity_poly.entity_id
_entity_poly.type
_entity_poly.pdbx_seq_one_letter_code
_entity_poly.pdbx_strand_id
1 'polypeptide(L)'
;MAILLLSLPALAYEGSSTVNFNVTGTIEAPSCEVAVEPSHSIDLGTVSSQTFSGHAGASGASVPVRLVFSSCSADASAVTIAFSGTSFDSTHASIYKNFQTGSNGASGVGLQLQSMADQQPLGPGDQ
;
A
#
# COMPACT_ATOMS: atom_id res chain seq x y z
N MET A 1 80.58 17.03 45.55
CA MET A 1 80.01 16.97 44.18
C MET A 1 78.50 16.92 44.34
N ALA A 2 77.83 18.07 44.33
CA ALA A 2 76.39 18.18 44.53
C ALA A 2 75.74 18.45 43.17
N ILE A 3 74.93 17.50 42.69
CA ILE A 3 74.23 17.59 41.41
C ILE A 3 72.90 18.28 41.67
N LEU A 4 72.73 19.49 41.11
CA LEU A 4 71.52 20.28 41.18
C LEU A 4 70.59 19.86 40.02
N LEU A 5 69.52 19.12 40.32
CA LEU A 5 68.48 18.73 39.36
C LEU A 5 67.44 19.86 39.27
N LEU A 6 67.52 20.67 38.21
CA LEU A 6 66.45 21.60 37.85
C LEU A 6 65.34 20.85 37.11
N SER A 7 64.22 20.60 37.79
CA SER A 7 62.98 20.13 37.17
C SER A 7 62.22 21.31 36.57
N LEU A 8 62.17 21.40 35.23
CA LEU A 8 61.25 22.32 34.55
C LEU A 8 59.83 21.72 34.52
N PRO A 9 58.78 22.50 34.82
CA PRO A 9 57.42 22.04 34.64
C PRO A 9 57.10 22.04 33.13
N ALA A 10 56.78 20.86 32.60
CA ALA A 10 56.18 20.74 31.27
C ALA A 10 54.71 21.19 31.37
N LEU A 11 54.39 22.35 30.78
CA LEU A 11 53.02 22.79 30.62
C LEU A 11 52.38 21.95 29.50
N ALA A 12 51.58 20.96 29.86
CA ALA A 12 50.72 20.27 28.90
C ALA A 12 49.57 21.21 28.52
N TYR A 13 49.54 21.66 27.27
CA TYR A 13 48.45 22.45 26.70
C TYR A 13 47.33 21.51 26.28
N GLU A 14 46.27 21.40 27.08
CA GLU A 14 45.02 20.80 26.63
C GLU A 14 44.25 21.81 25.79
N GLY A 15 44.55 21.83 24.49
CA GLY A 15 43.76 22.56 23.50
C GLY A 15 42.43 21.86 23.25
N SER A 16 41.47 22.01 24.17
CA SER A 16 40.09 21.61 23.91
C SER A 16 39.47 22.62 22.93
N SER A 17 39.49 22.28 21.64
CA SER A 17 38.80 23.03 20.60
C SER A 17 37.41 22.42 20.39
N THR A 18 36.37 23.18 20.72
CA THR A 18 35.00 22.81 20.36
C THR A 18 34.82 23.00 18.87
N VAL A 19 34.69 21.91 18.11
CA VAL A 19 34.39 21.95 16.67
C VAL A 19 32.88 21.82 16.50
N ASN A 20 32.24 22.87 16.00
CA ASN A 20 30.82 22.82 15.66
C ASN A 20 30.64 22.04 14.36
N PHE A 21 30.19 20.79 14.49
CA PHE A 21 29.83 19.94 13.36
C PHE A 21 28.33 20.08 13.09
N ASN A 22 27.97 20.59 11.92
CA ASN A 22 26.57 20.72 11.51
C ASN A 22 26.26 19.70 10.41
N VAL A 23 25.31 18.80 10.69
CA VAL A 23 24.78 17.86 9.70
C VAL A 23 23.44 18.38 9.23
N THR A 24 23.32 18.65 7.93
CA THR A 24 22.07 19.00 7.28
C THR A 24 21.68 17.91 6.29
N GLY A 25 20.40 17.58 6.23
CA GLY A 25 19.84 16.65 5.25
C GLY A 25 18.32 16.73 5.27
N THR A 26 17.69 16.26 4.19
CA THR A 26 16.24 16.12 4.08
C THR A 26 15.84 14.69 4.39
N ILE A 27 14.85 14.49 5.26
CA ILE A 27 14.20 13.19 5.46
C ILE A 27 13.03 13.14 4.50
N GLU A 28 13.09 12.25 3.51
CA GLU A 28 12.00 12.02 2.56
C GLU A 28 11.35 10.67 2.86
N ALA A 29 10.02 10.61 2.83
CA ALA A 29 9.30 9.37 3.08
C ALA A 29 9.31 8.51 1.80
N PRO A 30 9.45 7.18 1.92
CA PRO A 30 9.30 6.32 0.77
C PRO A 30 7.89 6.48 0.19
N SER A 31 7.80 6.79 -1.10
CA SER A 31 6.53 7.07 -1.78
C SER A 31 6.53 6.58 -3.22
N CYS A 32 5.35 6.35 -3.76
CA CYS A 32 5.09 6.04 -5.17
C CYS A 32 3.83 6.78 -5.62
N GLU A 33 3.80 7.20 -6.88
CA GLU A 33 2.55 7.59 -7.53
C GLU A 33 1.75 6.33 -7.87
N VAL A 34 0.43 6.39 -7.69
CA VAL A 34 -0.49 5.27 -7.93
C VAL A 34 -1.53 5.66 -8.96
N ALA A 35 -1.71 4.83 -9.98
CA ALA A 35 -2.77 4.96 -10.96
C ALA A 35 -3.55 3.65 -11.09
N VAL A 36 -4.86 3.75 -11.34
CA VAL A 36 -5.71 2.60 -11.67
C VAL A 36 -6.03 2.64 -13.15
N GLU A 37 -5.65 1.60 -13.88
CA GLU A 37 -5.96 1.44 -15.30
C GLU A 37 -7.09 0.41 -15.51
N PRO A 38 -7.98 0.63 -16.48
CA PRO A 38 -7.99 1.74 -17.44
C PRO A 38 -8.46 3.09 -16.87
N SER A 39 -9.15 3.11 -15.72
CA SER A 39 -9.49 4.35 -15.02
C SER A 39 -9.86 4.07 -13.56
N HIS A 40 -10.10 5.12 -12.77
CA HIS A 40 -10.62 5.00 -11.39
C HIS A 40 -12.06 4.48 -11.33
N SER A 41 -12.80 4.46 -12.44
CA SER A 41 -14.14 3.93 -12.55
C SER A 41 -14.18 2.81 -13.59
N ILE A 42 -14.29 1.57 -13.13
CA ILE A 42 -14.28 0.40 -14.00
C ILE A 42 -15.70 0.09 -14.44
N ASP A 43 -15.95 0.14 -15.75
CA ASP A 43 -17.18 -0.37 -16.33
C ASP A 43 -17.09 -1.90 -16.45
N LEU A 44 -18.01 -2.60 -15.77
CA LEU A 44 -18.14 -4.05 -15.81
C LEU A 44 -19.00 -4.53 -16.99
N GLY A 45 -19.62 -3.61 -17.71
CA GLY A 45 -20.54 -3.86 -18.80
C GLY A 45 -21.94 -4.28 -18.33
N THR A 46 -22.75 -4.70 -19.29
CA THR A 46 -24.10 -5.24 -19.04
C THR A 46 -24.08 -6.76 -19.17
N VAL A 47 -24.56 -7.46 -18.14
CA VAL A 47 -24.65 -8.93 -18.11
C VAL A 47 -26.11 -9.34 -17.97
N SER A 48 -26.54 -10.34 -18.75
CA SER A 48 -27.88 -10.92 -18.65
C SER A 48 -28.07 -11.61 -17.29
N SER A 49 -29.24 -11.44 -16.66
CA SER A 49 -29.59 -12.15 -15.43
C SER A 49 -29.51 -13.68 -15.58
N GLN A 50 -29.70 -14.18 -16.81
CA GLN A 50 -29.63 -15.61 -17.11
C GLN A 50 -28.23 -16.18 -16.89
N THR A 51 -27.16 -15.37 -17.01
CA THR A 51 -25.79 -15.78 -16.71
C THR A 51 -25.62 -16.20 -15.25
N PHE A 52 -26.43 -15.63 -14.35
CA PHE A 52 -26.40 -15.93 -12.91
C PHE A 52 -27.45 -16.97 -12.51
N SER A 53 -28.24 -17.47 -13.46
CA SER A 53 -29.28 -18.47 -13.21
C SER A 53 -28.70 -19.88 -13.21
N GLY A 54 -29.20 -20.76 -12.33
CA GLY A 54 -28.86 -22.18 -12.31
C GLY A 54 -28.19 -22.65 -11.01
N HIS A 55 -27.36 -21.82 -10.37
CA HIS A 55 -26.80 -22.10 -9.04
C HIS A 55 -26.17 -20.84 -8.41
N ALA A 56 -26.06 -20.81 -7.09
CA ALA A 56 -25.28 -19.80 -6.38
C ALA A 56 -23.80 -19.87 -6.80
N GLY A 57 -23.12 -18.71 -6.82
CA GLY A 57 -21.72 -18.60 -7.25
C GLY A 57 -21.50 -18.55 -8.77
N ALA A 58 -22.57 -18.61 -9.58
CA ALA A 58 -22.47 -18.28 -11.00
C ALA A 58 -21.89 -16.86 -11.18
N SER A 59 -20.99 -16.69 -12.14
CA SER A 59 -20.21 -15.46 -12.33
C SER A 59 -20.24 -15.00 -13.77
N GLY A 60 -20.21 -13.68 -13.98
CA GLY A 60 -20.01 -13.06 -15.29
C GLY A 60 -18.56 -13.09 -15.73
N ALA A 61 -18.28 -12.46 -16.87
CA ALA A 61 -16.90 -12.28 -17.33
C ALA A 61 -16.14 -11.29 -16.43
N SER A 62 -14.87 -11.60 -16.17
CA SER A 62 -13.98 -10.71 -15.42
C SER A 62 -13.48 -9.54 -16.28
N VAL A 63 -13.39 -8.35 -15.70
CA VAL A 63 -12.75 -7.19 -16.32
C VAL A 63 -11.39 -6.97 -15.67
N PRO A 64 -10.29 -6.96 -16.44
CA PRO A 64 -8.95 -6.77 -15.89
C PRO A 64 -8.75 -5.33 -15.42
N VAL A 65 -8.18 -5.17 -14.23
CA VAL A 65 -7.82 -3.88 -13.63
C VAL A 65 -6.36 -3.96 -13.21
N ARG A 66 -5.61 -2.88 -13.46
CA ARG A 66 -4.19 -2.81 -13.10
C ARG A 66 -3.95 -1.64 -12.16
N LEU A 67 -3.18 -1.91 -11.11
CA LEU A 67 -2.61 -0.89 -10.24
C LEU A 67 -1.19 -0.63 -10.73
N VAL A 68 -0.94 0.59 -11.18
CA VAL A 68 0.35 1.03 -11.72
C VAL A 68 1.02 1.91 -10.70
N PHE A 69 2.23 1.52 -10.31
CA PHE A 69 3.08 2.29 -9.42
C PHE A 69 4.19 2.94 -10.23
N SER A 70 4.27 4.27 -10.20
CA SER A 70 5.27 5.06 -10.93
C SER A 70 5.99 6.02 -9.99
N SER A 71 7.09 6.59 -10.46
CA SER A 71 7.84 7.64 -9.75
C SER A 71 8.18 7.26 -8.29
N CYS A 72 8.45 5.97 -8.05
CA CYS A 72 8.77 5.48 -6.72
C CYS A 72 10.13 6.02 -6.26
N SER A 73 10.19 6.56 -5.05
CA SER A 73 11.43 6.93 -4.38
C SER A 73 12.36 5.72 -4.24
N ALA A 74 13.67 5.93 -4.24
CA ALA A 74 14.66 4.85 -4.11
C ALA A 74 14.49 4.00 -2.82
N ASP A 75 13.94 4.59 -1.77
CA ASP A 75 13.71 3.93 -0.48
C ASP A 75 12.41 3.11 -0.42
N ALA A 76 11.55 3.19 -1.45
CA ALA A 76 10.32 2.41 -1.53
C ALA A 76 10.62 0.96 -1.96
N SER A 77 10.60 0.03 -0.99
CA SER A 77 10.93 -1.39 -1.22
C SER A 77 9.71 -2.29 -1.46
N ALA A 78 8.52 -1.86 -1.03
CA ALA A 78 7.28 -2.60 -1.17
C ALA A 78 6.08 -1.65 -1.13
N VAL A 79 4.96 -2.09 -1.71
CA VAL A 79 3.65 -1.41 -1.60
C VAL A 79 2.64 -2.42 -1.04
N THR A 80 1.88 -1.99 -0.04
CA THR A 80 0.77 -2.76 0.53
C THR A 80 -0.55 -2.14 0.07
N ILE A 81 -1.49 -2.97 -0.37
CA ILE A 81 -2.74 -2.53 -0.98
C ILE A 81 -3.89 -3.07 -0.15
N ALA A 82 -4.56 -2.20 0.61
CA ALA A 82 -5.73 -2.60 1.38
C ALA A 82 -7.01 -2.44 0.55
N PHE A 83 -7.84 -3.48 0.50
CA PHE A 83 -9.14 -3.42 -0.14
C PHE A 83 -10.23 -3.14 0.89
N SER A 84 -11.15 -2.21 0.60
CA SER A 84 -12.19 -1.79 1.54
C SER A 84 -13.55 -1.70 0.87
N GLY A 85 -14.60 -1.91 1.65
CA GLY A 85 -15.98 -1.90 1.17
C GLY A 85 -16.93 -2.58 2.14
N THR A 86 -18.17 -2.79 1.70
CA THR A 86 -19.17 -3.55 2.46
C THR A 86 -19.28 -4.94 1.86
N SER A 87 -19.10 -5.97 2.69
CA SER A 87 -19.34 -7.35 2.28
C SER A 87 -20.80 -7.60 1.92
N PHE A 88 -21.05 -8.54 1.01
CA PHE A 88 -22.37 -8.92 0.55
C PHE A 88 -23.25 -9.41 1.71
N ASP A 89 -22.71 -10.34 2.51
CA ASP A 89 -23.21 -10.80 3.78
C ASP A 89 -22.07 -11.43 4.61
N SER A 90 -22.36 -11.93 5.82
CA SER A 90 -21.35 -12.54 6.70
C SER A 90 -20.81 -13.88 6.20
N THR A 91 -21.53 -14.58 5.33
CA THR A 91 -21.15 -15.87 4.74
C THR A 91 -20.32 -15.72 3.47
N HIS A 92 -20.53 -14.64 2.72
CA HIS A 92 -19.84 -14.30 1.48
C HIS A 92 -18.99 -13.03 1.67
N ALA A 93 -18.14 -13.05 2.69
CA ALA A 93 -17.41 -11.87 3.14
C ALA A 93 -16.48 -11.27 2.06
N SER A 94 -15.97 -12.09 1.14
CA SER A 94 -15.07 -11.68 0.05
C SER A 94 -15.78 -11.05 -1.16
N ILE A 95 -17.12 -11.06 -1.18
CA ILE A 95 -17.92 -10.45 -2.23
C ILE A 95 -18.38 -9.07 -1.75
N TYR A 96 -18.22 -8.05 -2.58
CA TYR A 96 -18.66 -6.68 -2.31
C TYR A 96 -20.14 -6.53 -2.63
N LYS A 97 -20.86 -5.89 -1.72
CA LYS A 97 -22.26 -5.54 -1.90
C LYS A 97 -22.41 -4.43 -2.93
N ASN A 98 -23.43 -4.55 -3.79
CA ASN A 98 -23.82 -3.45 -4.69
C ASN A 98 -24.18 -2.20 -3.87
N PHE A 99 -23.71 -1.04 -4.33
CA PHE A 99 -24.04 0.23 -3.69
C PHE A 99 -25.52 0.59 -3.87
N GLN A 100 -26.03 0.47 -5.09
CA GLN A 100 -27.46 0.66 -5.37
C GLN A 100 -28.22 -0.64 -5.08
N THR A 101 -29.14 -0.57 -4.12
CA THR A 101 -30.00 -1.70 -3.71
C THR A 101 -31.47 -1.27 -3.73
N GLY A 102 -32.40 -2.23 -3.86
CA GLY A 102 -33.84 -1.96 -3.94
C GLY A 102 -34.40 -1.98 -5.37
N SER A 103 -35.51 -1.28 -5.63
CA SER A 103 -36.25 -1.36 -6.91
C SER A 103 -35.44 -0.96 -8.16
N ASN A 104 -34.37 -0.19 -7.98
CA ASN A 104 -33.50 0.29 -9.06
C ASN A 104 -32.12 -0.39 -9.08
N GLY A 105 -31.88 -1.38 -8.21
CA GLY A 105 -30.59 -2.05 -8.06
C GLY A 105 -30.70 -3.56 -8.25
N ALA A 106 -29.65 -4.17 -8.81
CA ALA A 106 -29.58 -5.63 -8.92
C ALA A 106 -29.49 -6.28 -7.54
N SER A 107 -30.33 -7.28 -7.30
CA SER A 107 -30.39 -8.04 -6.04
C SER A 107 -29.90 -9.47 -6.26
N GLY A 108 -29.31 -10.08 -5.23
CA GLY A 108 -28.79 -11.46 -5.30
C GLY A 108 -27.45 -11.62 -6.03
N VAL A 109 -26.80 -10.51 -6.39
CA VAL A 109 -25.47 -10.47 -7.03
C VAL A 109 -24.59 -9.45 -6.33
N GLY A 110 -23.28 -9.65 -6.40
CA GLY A 110 -22.27 -8.72 -5.89
C GLY A 110 -21.02 -8.74 -6.77
N LEU A 111 -20.05 -7.90 -6.43
CA LEU A 111 -18.78 -7.81 -7.15
C LEU A 111 -17.73 -8.64 -6.42
N GLN A 112 -16.96 -9.46 -7.13
CA GLN A 112 -15.80 -10.14 -6.56
C GLN A 112 -14.53 -9.62 -7.22
N LEU A 113 -13.61 -9.09 -6.40
CA LEU A 113 -12.26 -8.79 -6.84
C LEU A 113 -11.41 -10.05 -6.73
N GLN A 114 -10.56 -10.27 -7.71
CA GLN A 114 -9.66 -11.42 -7.76
C GLN A 114 -8.27 -10.94 -8.18
N SER A 115 -7.25 -11.47 -7.51
CA SER A 115 -5.87 -11.30 -7.93
C SER A 115 -5.66 -11.91 -9.31
N MET A 116 -5.04 -11.16 -10.21
CA MET A 116 -4.74 -11.68 -11.55
C MET A 116 -3.68 -12.79 -11.53
N ALA A 117 -2.88 -12.90 -10.46
CA ALA A 117 -1.78 -13.87 -10.38
C ALA A 117 -2.27 -15.29 -10.08
N ASP A 118 -3.20 -15.42 -9.13
CA ASP A 118 -3.61 -16.69 -8.53
C ASP A 118 -5.13 -16.84 -8.40
N GLN A 119 -5.91 -15.86 -8.87
CA GLN A 119 -7.38 -15.82 -8.76
C GLN A 119 -7.86 -15.81 -7.30
N GLN A 120 -6.99 -15.46 -6.35
CA GLN A 120 -7.35 -15.34 -4.96
C GLN A 120 -8.38 -14.21 -4.79
N PRO A 121 -9.52 -14.44 -4.11
CA PRO A 121 -10.48 -13.38 -3.80
C PRO A 121 -9.85 -12.30 -2.91
N LEU A 122 -10.12 -11.03 -3.22
CA LEU A 122 -9.63 -9.86 -2.50
C LEU A 122 -10.80 -9.10 -1.88
N GLY A 123 -11.25 -9.56 -0.72
CA GLY A 123 -12.41 -9.04 0.01
C GLY A 123 -12.14 -7.76 0.81
N PRO A 124 -13.18 -7.14 1.35
CA PRO A 124 -13.05 -6.04 2.31
C PRO A 124 -12.17 -6.45 3.51
N GLY A 125 -11.09 -5.72 3.73
CA GLY A 125 -10.13 -5.97 4.81
C GLY A 125 -8.87 -6.73 4.38
N ASP A 126 -8.83 -7.29 3.17
CA ASP A 126 -7.65 -7.99 2.65
C ASP A 126 -6.54 -7.00 2.24
N GLN A 127 -5.28 -7.49 2.27
CA GLN A 127 -4.05 -6.72 1.99
C GLN A 127 -3.08 -7.47 1.09
#